data_AF-A0AA92BI68-F1
#
_entry.id   AF-A0AA92BI68-F1
#
_cell.length_a   1.000
_cell.length_b   1.000
_cell.length_c   1.000
_cell.angle_alpha   90.00
_cell.angle_beta   90.00
_cell.angle_gamma   90.00
#
_symmetry.space_group_name_H-M   'P 1'
#
loop_
_entity.id
_entity.type
_entity.pdbx_description
1 polymer ?
#
loop_
_entity_poly.entity_id
_entity_poly.type
_entity_poly.pdbx_seq_one_letter_code
_entity_poly.pdbx_strand_id
1 'polypeptide(L)'
;MPVPIYDVNAPGGTLKRLPLLKAAVGFISMVFLCLCGLLYLQLEQSWRHDLAQAEVNSTNLTQAMAQQAEDTFMEADLVLMSLCEWIEALGEGAEQRQQLQKIFARRVLALSQLSGVFLYDRQGQWVVSSFNDSPHGKDVADRDYFRFHQQNASLQAHISPAIRSRANGEWIIPISRRINDEAGNFQGVLMAGIKLTYFDQFFKSFNIDEQGAMFLALSDGTLIARRPFEARQVGASLSRGEIFSKYLPEAPAGNAMITSIVDGVPRLYGYRQLQAYPLVVAAANSKDSILKGWYASAYQSTAIVALVLLGVGLFGWVFVNQVRNNERIEADLREAQEALEVIATHDSLTGLANRRLFERALVIEFGRGARQSSPLALIMVDIDYFKRYNDTYGHVAGDHCLTQVAQALQACCQRQADLAVRYGGEEFAVLLPDTDIHGAVAMAEQIRQSVMAHNIPHSGSAAGCVTVSLGCYAFVPSGRDSTEVFIERADAALYQAKATGRNRVSALSAQPLQRSDR
;
A
#
# COMPACT_ATOMS: atom_id res chain seq x y z
N MET A 1 -50.02 -42.96 -6.02
CA MET A 1 -50.06 -41.78 -5.14
C MET A 1 -48.84 -40.94 -5.42
N PRO A 2 -48.99 -39.68 -5.82
CA PRO A 2 -47.86 -38.81 -6.14
C PRO A 2 -47.45 -37.94 -4.94
N VAL A 3 -46.17 -37.53 -5.00
CA VAL A 3 -45.51 -36.40 -4.32
C VAL A 3 -45.02 -36.61 -2.87
N PRO A 4 -43.78 -36.16 -2.55
CA PRO A 4 -43.69 -34.93 -1.77
C PRO A 4 -42.89 -33.83 -2.49
N ILE A 5 -43.46 -32.62 -2.40
CA ILE A 5 -42.97 -31.36 -2.92
C ILE A 5 -41.78 -30.96 -2.07
N TYR A 6 -40.70 -30.58 -2.74
CA TYR A 6 -39.53 -29.97 -2.13
C TYR A 6 -39.97 -28.68 -1.41
N ASP A 7 -39.77 -28.66 -0.10
CA ASP A 7 -40.01 -27.51 0.76
C ASP A 7 -38.91 -26.45 0.50
N VAL A 8 -39.26 -25.38 -0.20
CA VAL A 8 -38.37 -24.22 -0.44
C VAL A 8 -38.60 -23.22 0.69
N ASN A 9 -38.21 -23.58 1.90
CA ASN A 9 -38.06 -22.64 3.02
C ASN A 9 -37.00 -23.17 4.00
N ALA A 10 -35.76 -23.26 3.55
CA ALA A 10 -34.62 -23.25 4.46
C ALA A 10 -34.40 -21.81 4.96
N PRO A 11 -34.26 -21.55 6.28
CA PRO A 11 -33.86 -20.25 6.77
C PRO A 11 -32.38 -20.06 6.46
N GLY A 12 -32.10 -19.57 5.26
CA GLY A 12 -30.77 -19.10 4.90
C GLY A 12 -30.38 -18.00 5.85
N GLY A 13 -29.42 -18.29 6.73
CA GLY A 13 -28.84 -17.31 7.64
C GLY A 13 -28.50 -16.04 6.87
N THR A 14 -29.17 -14.94 7.24
CA THR A 14 -28.87 -13.61 6.73
C THR A 14 -27.48 -13.23 7.23
N LEU A 15 -26.44 -13.66 6.51
CA LEU A 15 -25.15 -13.00 6.51
C LEU A 15 -25.46 -11.52 6.27
N LYS A 16 -25.35 -10.70 7.32
CA LYS A 16 -25.48 -9.25 7.23
C LYS A 16 -24.58 -8.80 6.08
N ARG A 17 -25.18 -8.53 4.91
CA ARG A 17 -24.44 -8.04 3.75
C ARG A 17 -23.83 -6.72 4.20
N LEU A 18 -22.53 -6.72 4.47
CA LEU A 18 -21.79 -5.48 4.63
C LEU A 18 -22.12 -4.62 3.41
N PRO A 19 -22.53 -3.36 3.58
CA PRO A 19 -22.80 -2.49 2.45
C PRO A 19 -21.55 -2.53 1.56
N LEU A 20 -21.75 -2.77 0.27
CA LEU A 20 -20.69 -3.04 -0.72
C LEU A 20 -19.52 -2.04 -0.61
N LEU A 21 -19.86 -0.80 -0.27
CA LEU A 21 -18.94 0.28 0.05
C LEU A 21 -17.95 -0.02 1.18
N LYS A 22 -18.40 -0.55 2.33
CA LYS A 22 -17.53 -0.87 3.48
C LYS A 22 -16.57 -2.01 3.16
N ALA A 23 -17.04 -3.01 2.41
CA ALA A 23 -16.20 -4.11 1.95
C ALA A 23 -15.12 -3.62 0.96
N ALA A 24 -15.48 -2.76 0.02
CA ALA A 24 -14.54 -2.18 -0.94
C ALA A 24 -13.48 -1.30 -0.26
N VAL A 25 -13.88 -0.42 0.66
CA VAL A 25 -12.95 0.40 1.44
C VAL A 25 -12.01 -0.48 2.28
N GLY A 26 -12.55 -1.49 2.98
CA GLY A 26 -11.74 -2.42 3.75
C GLY A 26 -10.72 -3.19 2.91
N PHE A 27 -11.12 -3.65 1.72
CA PHE A 27 -10.22 -4.31 0.77
C PHE A 27 -9.10 -3.37 0.28
N ILE A 28 -9.44 -2.14 -0.11
CA ILE A 28 -8.45 -1.13 -0.55
C ILE A 28 -7.46 -0.83 0.59
N SER A 29 -7.95 -0.60 1.81
CA SER A 29 -7.08 -0.37 2.97
C SER A 29 -6.16 -1.56 3.25
N MET A 30 -6.65 -2.79 3.10
CA MET A 30 -5.84 -4.00 3.25
C MET A 30 -4.75 -4.09 2.18
N VAL A 31 -5.06 -3.76 0.92
CA VAL A 31 -4.06 -3.71 -0.17
C VAL A 31 -3.00 -2.66 0.12
N PHE A 32 -3.38 -1.47 0.59
CA PHE A 32 -2.45 -0.41 1.00
C PHE A 32 -1.50 -0.89 2.11
N LEU A 33 -2.04 -1.47 3.18
CA LEU A 33 -1.25 -2.00 4.30
C LEU A 33 -0.29 -3.10 3.84
N CYS A 34 -0.76 -4.01 2.98
CA CYS A 34 0.05 -5.10 2.44
C CYS A 34 1.22 -4.56 1.58
N LEU A 35 0.95 -3.63 0.66
CA LEU A 35 1.98 -3.05 -0.20
C LEU A 35 3.01 -2.24 0.61
N CYS A 36 2.57 -1.43 1.57
CA CYS A 36 3.49 -0.70 2.46
C CYS A 36 4.32 -1.65 3.33
N GLY A 37 3.71 -2.70 3.87
CA GLY A 37 4.39 -3.71 4.67
C GLY A 37 5.43 -4.49 3.86
N LEU A 38 5.09 -4.91 2.64
CA LEU A 38 6.02 -5.56 1.72
C LEU A 38 7.18 -4.66 1.33
N LEU A 39 6.92 -3.38 1.03
CA LEU A 39 7.97 -2.40 0.76
C LEU A 39 8.92 -2.25 1.96
N TYR A 40 8.37 -2.12 3.16
CA TYR A 40 9.17 -2.04 4.38
C TYR A 40 10.07 -3.27 4.56
N LEU A 41 9.49 -4.48 4.45
CA LEU A 41 10.24 -5.73 4.58
C LEU A 41 11.34 -5.85 3.51
N GLN A 42 11.04 -5.48 2.27
CA GLN A 42 12.01 -5.49 1.17
C GLN A 42 13.16 -4.52 1.43
N LEU A 43 12.87 -3.28 1.85
CA LEU A 43 13.88 -2.26 2.13
C LEU A 43 14.79 -2.69 3.28
N GLU A 44 14.22 -3.22 4.36
CA GLU A 44 14.95 -3.73 5.51
C GLU A 44 15.83 -4.93 5.13
N GLN A 45 15.30 -5.88 4.36
CA GLN A 45 16.04 -7.05 3.89
C GLN A 45 17.20 -6.64 2.96
N SER A 46 16.95 -5.73 2.02
CA SER A 46 17.98 -5.22 1.09
C SER A 46 19.09 -4.50 1.86
N TRP A 47 18.74 -3.67 2.84
CA TRP A 47 19.73 -2.98 3.68
C TRP A 47 20.63 -3.96 4.42
N ARG A 48 20.04 -4.97 5.07
CA ARG A 48 20.79 -6.00 5.80
C ARG A 48 21.69 -6.81 4.87
N HIS A 49 21.20 -7.12 3.67
CA HIS A 49 21.98 -7.85 2.66
C HIS A 49 23.20 -7.05 2.18
N ASP A 50 23.01 -5.78 1.81
CA ASP A 50 24.10 -4.92 1.33
C ASP A 50 25.16 -4.69 2.42
N LEU A 51 24.75 -4.52 3.68
CA LEU A 51 25.67 -4.41 4.81
C LEU A 51 26.45 -5.71 5.05
N ALA A 52 25.77 -6.86 5.05
CA ALA A 52 26.43 -8.16 5.22
C ALA A 52 27.42 -8.45 4.09
N GLN A 53 27.07 -8.09 2.85
CA GLN A 53 27.99 -8.22 1.71
C GLN A 53 29.21 -7.30 1.85
N ALA A 54 29.02 -6.07 2.33
CA ALA A 54 30.11 -5.15 2.61
C ALA A 54 31.05 -5.70 3.71
N GLU A 55 30.51 -6.33 4.75
CA GLU A 55 31.31 -7.00 5.78
C GLU A 55 32.13 -8.16 5.19
N VAL A 56 31.52 -9.05 4.40
CA VAL A 56 32.25 -10.16 3.74
C VAL A 56 33.37 -9.63 2.84
N ASN A 57 33.08 -8.60 2.05
CA ASN A 57 34.08 -7.98 1.17
C ASN A 57 35.23 -7.35 1.96
N SER A 58 34.93 -6.68 3.08
CA SER A 58 35.94 -6.08 3.97
C SER A 58 36.82 -7.14 4.64
N THR A 59 36.22 -8.25 5.07
CA THR A 59 36.96 -9.41 5.63
C THR A 59 37.91 -10.01 4.59
N ASN A 60 37.44 -10.23 3.36
CA ASN A 60 38.25 -10.80 2.29
C ASN A 60 39.39 -9.85 1.88
N LEU A 61 39.11 -8.56 1.81
CA LEU A 61 40.09 -7.54 1.49
C LEU A 61 41.20 -7.47 2.55
N THR A 62 40.85 -7.41 3.82
CA THR A 62 41.84 -7.39 4.91
C THR A 62 42.61 -8.68 5.05
N GLN A 63 42.00 -9.84 4.74
CA GLN A 63 42.72 -11.10 4.63
C GLN A 63 43.80 -11.03 3.53
N ALA A 64 43.45 -10.56 2.33
CA ALA A 64 44.41 -10.42 1.24
C ALA A 64 45.52 -9.41 1.55
N MET A 65 45.18 -8.28 2.20
CA MET A 65 46.16 -7.31 2.65
C MET A 65 47.11 -7.86 3.71
N ALA A 66 46.58 -8.61 4.68
CA ALA A 66 47.40 -9.23 5.72
C ALA A 66 48.37 -10.24 5.12
N GLN A 67 47.88 -11.09 4.21
CA GLN A 67 48.71 -12.06 3.49
C GLN A 67 49.82 -11.36 2.71
N GLN A 68 49.48 -10.34 1.90
CA GLN A 68 50.49 -9.61 1.13
C GLN A 68 51.53 -8.93 2.03
N ALA A 69 51.09 -8.32 3.13
CA ALA A 69 52.00 -7.71 4.08
C ALA A 69 52.92 -8.77 4.71
N GLU A 70 52.35 -9.88 5.19
CA GLU A 70 53.09 -10.99 5.79
C GLU A 70 54.14 -11.55 4.83
N ASP A 71 53.77 -11.80 3.57
CA ASP A 71 54.69 -12.27 2.53
C ASP A 71 55.80 -11.23 2.26
N THR A 72 55.46 -9.94 2.19
CA THR A 72 56.43 -8.86 1.96
C THR A 72 57.49 -8.80 3.06
N PHE A 73 57.08 -8.89 4.32
CA PHE A 73 58.01 -8.88 5.46
C PHE A 73 58.75 -10.21 5.59
N MET A 74 58.10 -11.35 5.31
CA MET A 74 58.72 -12.67 5.28
C MET A 74 59.85 -12.77 4.27
N GLU A 75 59.62 -12.31 3.03
CA GLU A 75 60.65 -12.31 1.99
C GLU A 75 61.87 -11.46 2.39
N ALA A 76 61.64 -10.31 3.03
CA ALA A 76 62.72 -9.46 3.53
C ALA A 76 63.47 -10.12 4.70
N ASP A 77 62.75 -10.73 5.65
CA ASP A 77 63.36 -11.43 6.79
C ASP A 77 64.19 -12.64 6.34
N LEU A 78 63.68 -13.46 5.42
CA LEU A 78 64.42 -14.61 4.87
C LEU A 78 65.73 -14.17 4.19
N VAL A 79 65.71 -13.04 3.48
CA VAL A 79 66.94 -12.46 2.92
C VAL A 79 67.89 -12.03 4.03
N LEU A 80 67.42 -11.32 5.05
CA LEU A 80 68.24 -10.91 6.19
C LEU A 80 68.82 -12.10 6.94
N MET A 81 68.03 -13.14 7.19
CA MET A 81 68.44 -14.37 7.84
C MET A 81 69.60 -15.02 7.10
N SER A 82 69.44 -15.27 5.79
CA SER A 82 70.50 -15.88 4.97
C SER A 82 71.76 -15.03 4.91
N LEU A 83 71.62 -13.69 4.92
CA LEU A 83 72.75 -12.77 4.90
C LEU A 83 73.47 -12.71 6.25
N CYS A 84 72.75 -12.77 7.38
CA CYS A 84 73.36 -12.88 8.71
C CYS A 84 74.24 -14.12 8.80
N GLU A 85 73.72 -15.29 8.42
CA GLU A 85 74.47 -16.56 8.42
C GLU A 85 75.73 -16.48 7.54
N TRP A 86 75.64 -15.82 6.38
CA TRP A 86 76.79 -15.61 5.50
C TRP A 86 77.82 -14.65 6.09
N ILE A 87 77.40 -13.55 6.71
CA ILE A 87 78.29 -12.55 7.31
C ILE A 87 79.07 -13.17 8.48
N GLU A 88 78.38 -13.94 9.33
CA GLU A 88 78.98 -14.66 10.45
C GLU A 88 80.03 -15.68 9.98
N ALA A 89 79.85 -16.28 8.79
CA ALA A 89 80.79 -17.23 8.21
C ALA A 89 82.01 -16.61 7.48
N LEU A 90 81.88 -15.41 6.88
CA LEU A 90 82.87 -14.84 5.95
C LEU A 90 83.96 -13.97 6.62
N GLY A 91 83.75 -13.46 7.83
CA GLY A 91 84.71 -12.58 8.54
C GLY A 91 84.80 -11.13 8.01
N GLU A 92 85.64 -10.29 8.62
CA GLU A 92 85.63 -8.80 8.45
C GLU A 92 86.60 -8.21 7.39
N GLY A 93 87.12 -9.01 6.46
CA GLY A 93 88.11 -8.55 5.49
C GLY A 93 87.60 -7.55 4.43
N ALA A 94 88.50 -6.76 3.83
CA ALA A 94 88.15 -5.75 2.83
C ALA A 94 87.62 -6.36 1.51
N GLU A 95 88.17 -7.50 1.09
CA GLU A 95 87.73 -8.23 -0.10
C GLU A 95 86.32 -8.83 0.10
N GLN A 96 86.07 -9.39 1.29
CA GLN A 96 84.77 -9.90 1.70
C GLN A 96 83.70 -8.82 1.70
N ARG A 97 84.03 -7.59 2.16
CA ARG A 97 83.10 -6.44 2.11
C ARG A 97 82.66 -6.10 0.69
N GLN A 98 83.57 -6.15 -0.29
CA GLN A 98 83.23 -5.91 -1.69
C GLN A 98 82.34 -7.02 -2.27
N GLN A 99 82.56 -8.27 -1.85
CA GLN A 99 81.71 -9.40 -2.24
C GLN A 99 80.30 -9.30 -1.63
N LEU A 100 80.20 -8.93 -0.34
CA LEU A 100 78.93 -8.68 0.34
C LEU A 100 78.13 -7.56 -0.33
N GLN A 101 78.78 -6.46 -0.71
CA GLN A 101 78.14 -5.36 -1.46
C GLN A 101 77.49 -5.87 -2.75
N LYS A 102 78.21 -6.68 -3.55
CA LYS A 102 77.67 -7.27 -4.78
C LYS A 102 76.47 -8.17 -4.52
N ILE A 103 76.51 -8.94 -3.42
CA ILE A 103 75.38 -9.80 -3.02
C ILE A 103 74.19 -8.93 -2.61
N PHE A 104 74.39 -7.93 -1.75
CA PHE A 104 73.33 -7.02 -1.30
C PHE A 104 72.66 -6.33 -2.50
N ALA A 105 73.44 -5.80 -3.43
CA ALA A 105 72.93 -5.17 -4.66
C ALA A 105 72.09 -6.15 -5.50
N ARG A 106 72.53 -7.41 -5.67
CA ARG A 106 71.75 -8.44 -6.38
C ARG A 106 70.45 -8.78 -5.68
N ARG A 107 70.43 -8.85 -4.34
CA ARG A 107 69.20 -9.10 -3.56
C ARG A 107 68.19 -7.97 -3.72
N VAL A 108 68.64 -6.72 -3.66
CA VAL A 108 67.77 -5.54 -3.85
C VAL A 108 67.22 -5.48 -5.27
N LEU A 109 67.98 -5.89 -6.28
CA LEU A 109 67.49 -5.98 -7.66
C LEU A 109 66.46 -7.11 -7.86
N ALA A 110 66.60 -8.22 -7.13
CA ALA A 110 65.67 -9.35 -7.22
C ALA A 110 64.34 -9.09 -6.50
N LEU A 111 64.36 -8.33 -5.41
CA LEU A 111 63.19 -8.02 -4.59
C LEU A 111 62.79 -6.55 -4.75
N SER A 112 61.83 -6.30 -5.64
CA SER A 112 61.38 -4.94 -6.00
C SER A 112 60.91 -4.10 -4.80
N GLN A 113 60.41 -4.73 -3.74
CA GLN A 113 59.96 -4.10 -2.50
C GLN A 113 61.10 -3.53 -1.65
N LEU A 114 62.36 -3.97 -1.85
CA LEU A 114 63.50 -3.47 -1.08
C LEU A 114 64.03 -2.17 -1.67
N SER A 115 64.25 -1.17 -0.81
CA SER A 115 64.96 0.08 -1.12
C SER A 115 66.48 -0.11 -1.00
N GLY A 116 66.93 -0.86 0.00
CA GLY A 116 68.34 -1.16 0.20
C GLY A 116 68.56 -2.15 1.34
N VAL A 117 69.76 -2.74 1.37
CA VAL A 117 70.24 -3.60 2.47
C VAL A 117 71.54 -3.01 3.01
N PHE A 118 71.68 -2.98 4.33
CA PHE A 118 72.70 -2.23 5.03
C PHE A 118 73.24 -3.02 6.22
N LEU A 119 74.57 -3.00 6.38
CA LEU A 119 75.28 -3.59 7.50
C LEU A 119 75.92 -2.47 8.33
N TYR A 120 75.63 -2.47 9.62
CA TYR A 120 76.20 -1.54 10.59
C TYR A 120 76.99 -2.27 11.67
N ASP A 121 78.07 -1.68 12.15
CA ASP A 121 78.91 -2.24 13.21
C ASP A 121 78.34 -2.02 14.62
N ARG A 122 79.10 -2.42 15.64
CA ARG A 122 78.79 -2.27 17.08
C ARG A 122 78.52 -0.83 17.51
N GLN A 123 79.06 0.16 16.80
CA GLN A 123 78.91 1.59 17.09
C GLN A 123 77.87 2.25 16.18
N GLY A 124 77.24 1.50 15.28
CA GLY A 124 76.26 2.01 14.32
C GLY A 124 76.88 2.69 13.10
N GLN A 125 78.17 2.50 12.85
CA GLN A 125 78.83 3.00 11.65
C GLN A 125 78.54 2.08 10.46
N TRP A 126 78.61 2.66 9.26
CA TRP A 126 78.36 1.96 8.01
C TRP A 126 79.50 0.99 7.67
N VAL A 127 79.18 -0.27 7.42
CA VAL A 127 80.16 -1.30 7.03
C VAL A 127 80.01 -1.68 5.55
N VAL A 128 78.80 -2.05 5.14
CA VAL A 128 78.45 -2.42 3.76
C VAL A 128 77.05 -1.90 3.44
N SER A 129 76.81 -1.46 2.21
CA SER A 129 75.48 -1.14 1.70
C SER A 129 75.25 -1.79 0.34
N SER A 130 73.99 -1.92 -0.07
CA SER A 130 73.62 -2.35 -1.43
C SER A 130 73.89 -1.29 -2.51
N PHE A 131 74.24 -0.06 -2.14
CA PHE A 131 74.53 1.03 -3.08
C PHE A 131 76.00 1.02 -3.48
N ASN A 132 76.31 1.51 -4.69
CA ASN A 132 77.67 1.56 -5.21
C ASN A 132 78.56 2.54 -4.43
N ASP A 133 78.00 3.67 -4.00
CA ASP A 133 78.70 4.64 -3.16
C ASP A 133 78.57 4.23 -1.70
N SER A 134 79.69 4.27 -0.95
CA SER A 134 79.61 4.15 0.51
C SER A 134 78.73 5.29 1.04
N PRO A 135 77.64 5.00 1.77
CA PRO A 135 76.71 6.01 2.22
C PRO A 135 77.44 7.07 3.05
N HIS A 136 77.63 8.25 2.45
CA HIS A 136 78.11 9.45 3.11
C HIS A 136 76.97 9.98 4.00
N GLY A 137 76.84 9.43 5.20
CA GLY A 137 75.79 9.80 6.14
C GLY A 137 76.26 9.73 7.60
N LYS A 138 75.50 10.36 8.49
CA LYS A 138 75.64 10.14 9.94
C LYS A 138 75.44 8.66 10.26
N ASP A 139 76.08 8.17 11.32
CA ASP A 139 75.88 6.84 11.89
C ASP A 139 74.41 6.57 12.21
N VAL A 140 74.05 5.35 12.62
CA VAL A 140 72.67 4.97 12.96
C VAL A 140 72.47 4.66 14.43
N ALA A 141 73.40 5.06 15.31
CA ALA A 141 73.33 4.75 16.73
C ALA A 141 72.09 5.35 17.42
N ASP A 142 71.57 6.46 16.88
CA ASP A 142 70.35 7.12 17.36
C ASP A 142 69.05 6.43 16.91
N ARG A 143 69.10 5.54 15.91
CA ARG A 143 67.91 4.93 15.30
C ARG A 143 67.31 3.85 16.18
N ASP A 144 65.98 3.76 16.16
CA ASP A 144 65.21 2.83 17.01
C ASP A 144 65.58 1.36 16.76
N TYR A 145 65.68 0.92 15.50
CA TYR A 145 66.09 -0.45 15.17
C TYR A 145 67.49 -0.80 15.73
N PHE A 146 68.41 0.17 15.76
CA PHE A 146 69.76 -0.06 16.26
C PHE A 146 69.77 -0.18 17.78
N ARG A 147 69.13 0.79 18.46
CA ARG A 147 68.98 0.77 19.93
C ARG A 147 68.22 -0.48 20.39
N PHE A 148 67.21 -0.91 19.66
CA PHE A 148 66.46 -2.14 19.96
C PHE A 148 67.39 -3.36 20.01
N HIS A 149 68.18 -3.61 18.96
CA HIS A 149 69.08 -4.77 18.91
C HIS A 149 70.30 -4.65 19.83
N GLN A 150 70.74 -3.43 20.13
CA GLN A 150 71.78 -3.21 21.14
C GLN A 150 71.31 -3.61 22.54
N GLN A 151 70.03 -3.34 22.86
CA GLN A 151 69.45 -3.57 24.19
C GLN A 151 68.79 -4.95 24.33
N ASN A 152 68.36 -5.56 23.23
CA ASN A 152 67.67 -6.86 23.22
C ASN A 152 68.51 -7.93 22.52
N ALA A 153 68.64 -9.09 23.16
CA ALA A 153 69.39 -10.23 22.62
C ALA A 153 68.57 -11.13 21.66
N SER A 154 67.37 -10.70 21.25
CA SER A 154 66.54 -11.48 20.34
C SER A 154 67.19 -11.60 18.96
N LEU A 155 67.11 -12.80 18.37
CA LEU A 155 67.53 -13.08 16.99
C LEU A 155 66.41 -12.89 15.97
N GLN A 156 65.19 -12.62 16.43
CA GLN A 156 64.05 -12.37 15.55
C GLN A 156 64.19 -11.02 14.84
N ALA A 157 63.61 -10.92 13.65
CA ALA A 157 63.54 -9.64 12.97
C ALA A 157 62.70 -8.64 13.77
N HIS A 158 63.20 -7.41 13.80
CA HIS A 158 62.50 -6.27 14.38
C HIS A 158 62.07 -5.31 13.27
N ILE A 159 60.78 -4.97 13.28
CA ILE A 159 60.18 -3.98 12.38
C ILE A 159 60.02 -2.68 13.16
N SER A 160 60.60 -1.61 12.65
CA SER A 160 60.52 -0.28 13.27
C SER A 160 59.52 0.62 12.52
N PRO A 161 59.10 1.75 13.14
CA PRO A 161 58.31 2.76 12.46
C PRO A 161 58.97 3.22 11.15
N ALA A 162 58.15 3.64 10.19
CA ALA A 162 58.67 4.14 8.93
C ALA A 162 59.50 5.41 9.13
N ILE A 163 60.64 5.49 8.45
CA ILE A 163 61.60 6.60 8.54
C ILE A 163 62.05 7.01 7.15
N ARG A 164 62.62 8.22 7.04
CA ARG A 164 63.43 8.58 5.88
C ARG A 164 64.81 7.95 5.97
N SER A 165 65.18 7.20 4.94
CA SER A 165 66.48 6.58 4.76
C SER A 165 67.58 7.64 4.69
N ARG A 166 68.71 7.41 5.40
CA ARG A 166 69.90 8.27 5.31
C ARG A 166 70.70 8.06 4.03
N ALA A 167 70.49 6.93 3.34
CA ALA A 167 71.25 6.59 2.13
C ALA A 167 70.69 7.28 0.88
N ASN A 168 69.36 7.36 0.74
CA ASN A 168 68.70 7.87 -0.48
C ASN A 168 67.53 8.84 -0.21
N GLY A 169 67.20 9.12 1.05
CA GLY A 169 66.12 10.05 1.42
C GLY A 169 64.69 9.51 1.26
N GLU A 170 64.53 8.28 0.76
CA GLU A 170 63.21 7.64 0.57
C GLU A 170 62.58 7.25 1.90
N TRP A 171 61.25 7.19 1.94
CA TRP A 171 60.52 6.59 3.05
C TRP A 171 60.63 5.06 3.00
N ILE A 172 61.16 4.49 4.07
CA ILE A 172 61.35 3.05 4.23
C ILE A 172 60.77 2.57 5.55
N ILE A 173 60.37 1.30 5.57
CA ILE A 173 60.01 0.55 6.76
C ILE A 173 61.22 -0.34 7.08
N PRO A 174 61.99 -0.04 8.15
CA PRO A 174 63.15 -0.84 8.49
C PRO A 174 62.71 -2.20 9.05
N ILE A 175 63.20 -3.27 8.45
CA ILE A 175 63.23 -4.60 9.05
C ILE A 175 64.70 -4.95 9.32
N SER A 176 65.00 -5.40 10.53
CA SER A 176 66.38 -5.49 11.02
C SER A 176 66.61 -6.72 11.87
N ARG A 177 67.82 -7.28 11.78
CA ARG A 177 68.29 -8.38 12.62
C ARG A 177 69.57 -8.00 13.34
N ARG A 178 69.71 -8.53 14.55
CA ARG A 178 70.95 -8.48 15.33
C ARG A 178 71.98 -9.42 14.72
N ILE A 179 73.22 -8.95 14.57
CA ILE A 179 74.36 -9.80 14.26
C ILE A 179 75.14 -10.01 15.55
N ASN A 180 75.57 -11.25 15.79
CA ASN A 180 76.38 -11.61 16.93
C ASN A 180 77.73 -12.19 16.50
N ASP A 181 78.67 -12.26 17.43
CA ASP A 181 79.85 -13.12 17.28
C ASP A 181 79.55 -14.56 17.73
N GLU A 182 80.52 -15.46 17.57
CA GLU A 182 80.44 -16.86 18.02
C GLU A 182 80.12 -17.01 19.52
N ALA A 183 80.44 -15.99 20.33
CA ALA A 183 80.14 -15.95 21.75
C ALA A 183 78.76 -15.33 22.07
N GLY A 184 77.99 -14.92 21.06
CA GLY A 184 76.66 -14.34 21.20
C GLY A 184 76.64 -12.84 21.52
N ASN A 185 77.79 -12.16 21.52
CA ASN A 185 77.85 -10.73 21.81
C ASN A 185 77.43 -9.91 20.59
N PHE A 186 76.76 -8.79 20.85
CA PHE A 186 76.32 -7.85 19.81
C PHE A 186 77.50 -7.43 18.94
N GLN A 187 77.42 -7.64 17.63
CA GLN A 187 78.41 -7.24 16.63
C GLN A 187 77.91 -6.13 15.70
N GLY A 188 76.60 -5.90 15.67
CA GLY A 188 76.01 -4.89 14.81
C GLY A 188 74.60 -5.25 14.39
N VAL A 189 74.14 -4.57 13.35
CA VAL A 189 72.77 -4.71 12.84
C VAL A 189 72.79 -4.84 11.34
N LEU A 190 72.11 -5.88 10.83
CA LEU A 190 71.75 -5.99 9.43
C LEU A 190 70.33 -5.45 9.25
N MET A 191 70.13 -4.55 8.30
CA MET A 191 68.83 -3.90 8.08
C MET A 191 68.50 -3.85 6.60
N ALA A 192 67.26 -4.19 6.26
CA ALA A 192 66.68 -3.96 4.95
C ALA A 192 65.59 -2.90 5.06
N GLY A 193 65.59 -1.94 4.15
CA GLY A 193 64.54 -0.94 4.05
C GLY A 193 63.48 -1.39 3.06
N ILE A 194 62.25 -1.66 3.52
CA ILE A 194 61.11 -1.92 2.62
C ILE A 194 60.54 -0.58 2.14
N LYS A 195 60.34 -0.42 0.84
CA LYS A 195 59.83 0.82 0.24
C LYS A 195 58.41 1.10 0.72
N LEU A 196 58.17 2.30 1.27
CA LEU A 196 56.81 2.71 1.61
C LEU A 196 55.94 2.89 0.34
N THR A 197 56.56 3.26 -0.78
CA THR A 197 55.89 3.41 -2.08
C THR A 197 55.35 2.09 -2.64
N TYR A 198 55.94 0.95 -2.26
CA TYR A 198 55.41 -0.36 -2.59
C TYR A 198 54.01 -0.57 -2.00
N PHE A 199 53.85 -0.27 -0.70
CA PHE A 199 52.54 -0.33 -0.04
C PHE A 199 51.56 0.73 -0.57
N ASP A 200 52.02 1.94 -0.92
CA ASP A 200 51.16 2.94 -1.57
C ASP A 200 50.60 2.43 -2.92
N GLN A 201 51.44 1.80 -3.76
CA GLN A 201 51.01 1.21 -5.03
C GLN A 201 50.08 0.01 -4.83
N PHE A 202 50.41 -0.88 -3.89
CA PHE A 202 49.56 -2.01 -3.53
C PHE A 202 48.19 -1.56 -2.99
N PHE A 203 48.15 -0.55 -2.12
CA PHE A 203 46.90 0.00 -1.64
C PHE A 203 46.11 0.63 -2.80
N LYS A 204 46.77 1.27 -3.77
CA LYS A 204 46.11 1.82 -4.96
C LYS A 204 45.54 0.76 -5.91
N SER A 205 46.01 -0.49 -5.88
CA SER A 205 45.46 -1.55 -6.74
C SER A 205 44.09 -2.05 -6.29
N PHE A 206 43.67 -1.77 -5.05
CA PHE A 206 42.32 -2.09 -4.59
C PHE A 206 41.31 -1.01 -4.95
N ASN A 207 40.13 -1.46 -5.39
CA ASN A 207 38.99 -0.59 -5.69
C ASN A 207 38.25 -0.25 -4.39
N ILE A 208 38.67 0.84 -3.75
CA ILE A 208 38.01 1.46 -2.59
C ILE A 208 37.48 2.82 -3.02
N ASP A 209 36.38 3.25 -2.41
CA ASP A 209 35.79 4.56 -2.62
C ASP A 209 36.75 5.70 -2.26
N GLU A 210 36.50 6.90 -2.79
CA GLU A 210 37.40 8.06 -2.58
C GLU A 210 37.56 8.46 -1.12
N GLN A 211 36.52 8.23 -0.32
CA GLN A 211 36.52 8.49 1.11
C GLN A 211 36.96 7.28 1.92
N GLY A 212 37.28 6.14 1.32
CA GLY A 212 37.77 4.98 2.04
C GLY A 212 39.22 5.14 2.48
N ALA A 213 39.67 4.23 3.34
CA ALA A 213 41.00 4.27 3.90
C ALA A 213 41.60 2.87 4.00
N MET A 214 42.91 2.77 3.80
CA MET A 214 43.68 1.57 4.09
C MET A 214 44.90 1.97 4.91
N PHE A 215 45.30 1.14 5.86
CA PHE A 215 46.54 1.37 6.58
C PHE A 215 47.24 0.08 7.02
N LEU A 216 48.54 0.23 7.24
CA LEU A 216 49.41 -0.71 7.94
C LEU A 216 49.97 0.01 9.16
N ALA A 217 49.89 -0.62 10.33
CA ALA A 217 50.38 -0.10 11.59
C ALA A 217 51.09 -1.20 12.39
N LEU A 218 51.94 -0.82 13.34
CA LEU A 218 52.43 -1.72 14.38
C LEU A 218 51.28 -2.09 15.34
N SER A 219 51.45 -3.18 16.08
CA SER A 219 50.45 -3.66 17.06
C SER A 219 50.21 -2.68 18.21
N ASP A 220 51.12 -1.73 18.45
CA ASP A 220 50.96 -0.63 19.42
C ASP A 220 50.16 0.56 18.88
N GLY A 221 49.72 0.49 17.62
CA GLY A 221 48.98 1.55 16.93
C GLY A 221 49.85 2.55 16.18
N THR A 222 51.17 2.40 16.13
CA THR A 222 52.03 3.31 15.35
C THR A 222 51.79 3.14 13.86
N LEU A 223 51.32 4.20 13.20
CA LEU A 223 50.99 4.17 11.78
C LEU A 223 52.25 4.09 10.91
N ILE A 224 52.33 3.06 10.05
CA ILE A 224 53.46 2.83 9.14
C ILE A 224 53.14 3.39 7.74
N ALA A 225 52.02 2.94 7.17
CA ALA A 225 51.60 3.30 5.82
C ALA A 225 50.09 3.54 5.78
N ARG A 226 49.61 4.47 4.93
CA ARG A 226 48.18 4.67 4.69
C ARG A 226 47.87 5.11 3.28
N ARG A 227 46.65 4.82 2.83
CA ARG A 227 45.96 5.43 1.68
C ARG A 227 44.69 6.14 2.19
N PRO A 228 44.41 7.38 1.77
CA PRO A 228 45.30 8.26 1.00
C PRO A 228 46.58 8.60 1.78
N PHE A 229 47.71 8.72 1.07
CA PHE A 229 49.01 8.95 1.70
C PHE A 229 49.14 10.38 2.26
N GLU A 230 49.51 10.48 3.53
CA GLU A 230 49.80 11.75 4.19
C GLU A 230 51.10 11.66 5.00
N ALA A 231 52.16 12.32 4.51
CA ALA A 231 53.49 12.23 5.11
C ALA A 231 53.56 12.70 6.58
N ARG A 232 52.67 13.62 7.00
CA ARG A 232 52.64 14.14 8.38
C ARG A 232 52.11 13.12 9.40
N GLN A 233 51.42 12.09 8.94
CA GLN A 233 50.79 11.10 9.81
C GLN A 233 51.63 9.83 9.97
N VAL A 234 52.66 9.64 9.15
CA VAL A 234 53.58 8.51 9.30
C VAL A 234 54.24 8.59 10.69
N GLY A 235 54.12 7.51 11.47
CA GLY A 235 54.56 7.44 12.86
C GLY A 235 53.56 7.97 13.90
N ALA A 236 52.40 8.49 13.49
CA ALA A 236 51.36 8.91 14.43
C ALA A 236 50.76 7.70 15.16
N SER A 237 50.35 7.90 16.42
CA SER A 237 49.73 6.83 17.22
C SER A 237 48.22 6.76 17.00
N LEU A 238 47.75 5.59 16.59
CA LEU A 238 46.35 5.20 16.49
C LEU A 238 45.85 4.41 17.71
N SER A 239 46.65 4.30 18.76
CA SER A 239 46.33 3.53 19.98
C SER A 239 45.01 3.91 20.65
N ARG A 240 44.59 5.18 20.50
CA ARG A 240 43.30 5.69 21.02
C ARG A 240 42.11 5.44 20.09
N GLY A 241 42.35 4.98 18.87
CA GLY A 241 41.30 4.64 17.92
C GLY A 241 40.63 3.31 18.29
N GLU A 242 39.35 3.17 17.97
CA GLU A 242 38.55 2.02 18.41
C GLU A 242 39.12 0.66 17.99
N ILE A 243 39.80 0.57 16.83
CA ILE A 243 40.46 -0.67 16.39
C ILE A 243 41.44 -1.15 17.46
N PHE A 244 42.35 -0.28 17.94
CA PHE A 244 43.39 -0.66 18.88
C PHE A 244 42.91 -0.70 20.32
N SER A 245 41.99 0.20 20.70
CA SER A 245 41.56 0.32 22.10
C SER A 245 40.43 -0.63 22.50
N LYS A 246 39.60 -1.07 21.54
CA LYS A 246 38.36 -1.82 21.81
C LYS A 246 38.31 -3.14 21.07
N TYR A 247 38.59 -3.18 19.77
CA TYR A 247 38.33 -4.36 18.95
C TYR A 247 39.50 -5.36 18.90
N LEU A 248 40.72 -4.90 18.66
CA LEU A 248 41.92 -5.73 18.58
C LEU A 248 42.21 -6.53 19.87
N PRO A 249 41.96 -6.00 21.09
CA PRO A 249 42.09 -6.76 22.33
C PRO A 249 41.09 -7.92 22.45
N GLU A 250 39.93 -7.84 21.80
CA GLU A 250 38.89 -8.89 21.85
C GLU A 250 39.12 -9.98 20.80
N ALA A 251 39.53 -9.61 19.59
CA ALA A 251 39.78 -10.54 18.49
C ALA A 251 40.90 -10.04 17.57
N PRO A 252 41.74 -10.94 17.00
CA PRO A 252 42.84 -10.54 16.11
C PRO A 252 42.34 -10.06 14.74
N ALA A 253 41.07 -10.27 14.40
CA ALA A 253 40.46 -9.78 13.18
C ALA A 253 38.96 -9.58 13.38
N GLY A 254 38.38 -8.65 12.62
CA GLY A 254 36.95 -8.40 12.65
C GLY A 254 36.56 -7.18 11.83
N ASN A 255 35.27 -6.88 11.86
CA ASN A 255 34.69 -5.73 11.18
C ASN A 255 33.91 -4.88 12.18
N ALA A 256 33.95 -3.56 11.99
CA ALA A 256 33.17 -2.64 12.79
C ALA A 256 32.91 -1.32 12.05
N MET A 257 31.74 -0.74 12.29
CA MET A 257 31.44 0.63 11.87
C MET A 257 32.10 1.60 12.85
N ILE A 258 33.12 2.32 12.40
CA ILE A 258 33.95 3.20 13.24
C ILE A 258 34.03 4.58 12.59
N THR A 259 34.01 5.62 13.41
CA THR A 259 34.33 6.99 12.95
C THR A 259 35.83 7.21 13.06
N SER A 260 36.47 7.52 11.94
CA SER A 260 37.92 7.72 11.89
C SER A 260 38.39 8.87 12.78
N ILE A 261 39.37 8.60 13.65
CA ILE A 261 40.01 9.63 14.48
C ILE A 261 40.88 10.60 13.66
N VAL A 262 41.13 10.28 12.40
CA VAL A 262 42.04 11.05 11.55
C VAL A 262 41.30 12.13 10.75
N ASP A 263 40.13 11.80 10.22
CA ASP A 263 39.35 12.66 9.31
C ASP A 263 37.85 12.72 9.63
N GLY A 264 37.39 12.03 10.68
CA GLY A 264 36.01 12.13 11.17
C GLY A 264 34.95 11.42 10.32
N VAL A 265 35.34 10.68 9.28
CA VAL A 265 34.39 9.99 8.39
C VAL A 265 33.97 8.64 8.98
N PRO A 266 32.66 8.31 9.00
CA PRO A 266 32.16 6.99 9.42
C PRO A 266 32.39 5.95 8.32
N ARG A 267 33.06 4.85 8.67
CA ARG A 267 33.43 3.79 7.73
C ARG A 267 33.22 2.41 8.35
N LEU A 268 32.93 1.43 7.50
CA LEU A 268 33.03 0.03 7.87
C LEU A 268 34.50 -0.39 7.76
N TYR A 269 35.19 -0.47 8.89
CA TYR A 269 36.56 -0.98 8.97
C TYR A 269 36.53 -2.50 9.08
N GLY A 270 37.27 -3.18 8.20
CA GLY A 270 37.83 -4.48 8.49
C GLY A 270 39.24 -4.29 9.06
N TYR A 271 39.64 -5.13 10.01
CA TYR A 271 41.00 -5.13 10.55
C TYR A 271 41.50 -6.56 10.75
N ARG A 272 42.82 -6.73 10.70
CA ARG A 272 43.49 -8.01 10.93
C ARG A 272 44.91 -7.81 11.44
N GLN A 273 45.25 -8.51 12.51
CA GLN A 273 46.61 -8.69 13.00
C GLN A 273 47.30 -9.82 12.24
N LEU A 274 48.55 -9.60 11.85
CA LEU A 274 49.40 -10.63 11.24
C LEU A 274 49.84 -11.64 12.31
N GLN A 275 50.05 -12.90 11.91
CA GLN A 275 50.44 -13.96 12.85
C GLN A 275 51.95 -13.95 13.14
N ALA A 276 52.78 -13.82 12.10
CA ALA A 276 54.24 -13.86 12.25
C ALA A 276 54.86 -12.52 12.68
N TYR A 277 54.19 -11.40 12.40
CA TYR A 277 54.73 -10.06 12.61
C TYR A 277 53.79 -9.20 13.46
N PRO A 278 54.32 -8.29 14.31
CA PRO A 278 53.51 -7.41 15.17
C PRO A 278 52.88 -6.27 14.38
N LEU A 279 52.15 -6.60 13.32
CA LEU A 279 51.54 -5.67 12.38
C LEU A 279 50.03 -5.85 12.35
N VAL A 280 49.33 -4.76 12.11
CA VAL A 280 47.89 -4.70 11.92
C VAL A 280 47.62 -4.01 10.59
N VAL A 281 46.82 -4.66 9.75
CA VAL A 281 46.25 -4.05 8.55
C VAL A 281 44.79 -3.69 8.81
N ALA A 282 44.33 -2.63 8.16
CA ALA A 282 42.92 -2.31 8.11
C ALA A 282 42.55 -1.72 6.75
N ALA A 283 41.33 -2.01 6.33
CA ALA A 283 40.72 -1.44 5.14
C ALA A 283 39.31 -0.98 5.50
N ALA A 284 38.89 0.13 4.92
CA ALA A 284 37.63 0.74 5.26
C ALA A 284 36.97 1.39 4.06
N ASN A 285 35.68 1.11 3.90
CA ASN A 285 34.81 1.78 2.95
C ASN A 285 33.88 2.76 3.68
N SER A 286 33.63 3.93 3.08
CA SER A 286 32.71 4.89 3.67
C SER A 286 31.29 4.34 3.75
N LYS A 287 30.57 4.67 4.83
CA LYS A 287 29.17 4.30 5.01
C LYS A 287 28.32 4.77 3.82
N ASP A 288 28.57 5.98 3.33
CA ASP A 288 27.83 6.55 2.22
C ASP A 288 28.06 5.79 0.92
N SER A 289 29.29 5.33 0.64
CA SER A 289 29.56 4.52 -0.55
C SER A 289 28.89 3.15 -0.48
N ILE A 290 28.88 2.50 0.70
CA ILE A 290 28.20 1.21 0.90
C ILE A 290 26.69 1.35 0.61
N LEU A 291 26.09 2.44 1.08
CA LEU A 291 24.64 2.64 1.02
C LEU A 291 24.16 3.37 -0.25
N LYS A 292 25.06 3.93 -1.05
CA LYS A 292 24.70 4.68 -2.27
C LYS A 292 23.85 3.84 -3.23
N GLY A 293 24.23 2.58 -3.44
CA GLY A 293 23.46 1.64 -4.26
C GLY A 293 22.08 1.36 -3.67
N TRP A 294 22.03 1.11 -2.36
CA TRP A 294 20.78 0.89 -1.63
C TRP A 294 19.82 2.08 -1.73
N TYR A 295 20.29 3.32 -1.54
CA TYR A 295 19.43 4.51 -1.66
C TYR A 295 18.79 4.64 -3.06
N ALA A 296 19.54 4.33 -4.12
CA ALA A 296 19.02 4.37 -5.48
C ALA A 296 17.92 3.30 -5.70
N SER A 297 18.16 2.07 -5.26
CA SER A 297 17.16 1.00 -5.33
C SER A 297 15.94 1.29 -4.44
N ALA A 298 16.15 1.82 -3.24
CA ALA A 298 15.09 2.20 -2.33
C ALA A 298 14.18 3.29 -2.92
N TYR A 299 14.78 4.30 -3.56
CA TYR A 299 14.02 5.34 -4.27
C TYR A 299 13.18 4.75 -5.40
N GLN A 300 13.76 3.88 -6.25
CA GLN A 300 13.04 3.23 -7.34
C GLN A 300 11.88 2.35 -6.83
N SER A 301 12.12 1.50 -5.83
CA SER A 301 11.08 0.65 -5.25
C SER A 301 9.96 1.48 -4.61
N THR A 302 10.31 2.56 -3.89
CA THR A 302 9.32 3.47 -3.30
C THR A 302 8.49 4.17 -4.36
N ALA A 303 9.11 4.64 -5.45
CA ALA A 303 8.40 5.29 -6.55
C ALA A 303 7.41 4.34 -7.24
N ILE A 304 7.79 3.09 -7.48
CA ILE A 304 6.92 2.07 -8.08
C ILE A 304 5.74 1.78 -7.17
N VAL A 305 5.97 1.52 -5.88
CA VAL A 305 4.89 1.24 -4.91
C VAL A 305 3.97 2.46 -4.76
N ALA A 306 4.51 3.68 -4.72
CA ALA A 306 3.71 4.90 -4.69
C ALA A 306 2.81 5.03 -5.92
N LEU A 307 3.31 4.73 -7.12
CA LEU A 307 2.50 4.73 -8.35
C LEU A 307 1.38 3.68 -8.30
N VAL A 308 1.65 2.48 -7.80
CA VAL A 308 0.64 1.43 -7.62
C VAL A 308 -0.43 1.87 -6.61
N LEU A 309 -0.01 2.44 -5.47
CA LEU A 309 -0.94 2.95 -4.46
C LEU A 309 -1.80 4.09 -4.99
N LEU A 310 -1.24 5.00 -5.79
CA LEU A 310 -2.01 6.04 -6.48
C LEU A 310 -3.04 5.44 -7.43
N GLY A 311 -2.67 4.40 -8.21
CA GLY A 311 -3.58 3.69 -9.10
C GLY A 311 -4.73 3.01 -8.35
N VAL A 312 -4.43 2.26 -7.28
CA VAL A 312 -5.43 1.59 -6.43
C VAL A 312 -6.32 2.63 -5.73
N GLY A 313 -5.74 3.74 -5.26
CA GLY A 313 -6.48 4.84 -4.64
C GLY A 313 -7.44 5.54 -5.62
N LEU A 314 -6.98 5.82 -6.85
CA LEU A 314 -7.81 6.41 -7.90
C LEU A 314 -8.94 5.46 -8.31
N PHE A 315 -8.62 4.17 -8.54
CA PHE A 315 -9.63 3.16 -8.84
C PHE A 315 -10.66 3.04 -7.71
N GLY A 316 -10.19 3.02 -6.47
CA GLY A 316 -11.05 3.00 -5.28
C GLY A 316 -11.97 4.21 -5.21
N TRP A 317 -11.44 5.41 -5.47
CA TRP A 317 -12.22 6.65 -5.50
C TRP A 317 -13.28 6.63 -6.60
N VAL A 318 -12.92 6.24 -7.84
CA VAL A 318 -13.88 6.08 -8.95
C VAL A 318 -14.96 5.06 -8.60
N PHE A 319 -14.58 3.90 -8.07
CA PHE A 319 -15.51 2.84 -7.70
C PHE A 319 -16.50 3.27 -6.62
N VAL A 320 -16.01 3.92 -5.55
CA VAL A 320 -16.86 4.46 -4.48
C VAL A 320 -17.86 5.48 -5.02
N ASN A 321 -17.42 6.36 -5.91
CA ASN A 321 -18.30 7.34 -6.55
C ASN A 321 -19.31 6.68 -7.48
N GLN A 322 -18.92 5.65 -8.23
CA GLN A 322 -19.82 4.90 -9.09
C GLN A 322 -20.93 4.21 -8.29
N VAL A 323 -20.60 3.56 -7.17
CA VAL A 323 -21.60 2.91 -6.31
C VAL A 323 -22.58 3.92 -5.73
N ARG A 324 -22.10 5.06 -5.23
CA ARG A 324 -22.96 6.14 -4.72
C ARG A 324 -23.88 6.72 -5.79
N ASN A 325 -23.39 6.86 -7.01
CA ASN A 325 -24.21 7.35 -8.13
C ASN A 325 -25.28 6.33 -8.52
N ASN A 326 -24.94 5.04 -8.56
CA ASN A 326 -25.92 3.98 -8.83
C ASN A 326 -27.03 3.95 -7.77
N GLU A 327 -26.70 4.10 -6.47
CA GLU A 327 -27.70 4.18 -5.40
C GLU A 327 -28.65 5.37 -5.58
N ARG A 328 -28.15 6.54 -6.03
CA ARG A 328 -28.98 7.71 -6.33
C ARG A 328 -29.89 7.47 -7.53
N ILE A 329 -29.34 6.95 -8.62
CA ILE A 329 -30.11 6.65 -9.84
C ILE A 329 -31.22 5.63 -9.53
N GLU A 330 -30.95 4.63 -8.70
CA GLU A 330 -31.95 3.65 -8.30
C GLU A 330 -33.06 4.28 -7.45
N ALA A 331 -32.73 5.21 -6.55
CA ALA A 331 -33.72 5.95 -5.77
C ALA A 331 -34.60 6.85 -6.66
N ASP A 332 -33.98 7.64 -7.54
CA ASP A 332 -34.69 8.53 -8.47
C ASP A 332 -35.61 7.73 -9.42
N LEU A 333 -35.15 6.56 -9.88
CA LEU A 333 -35.94 5.68 -10.74
C LEU A 333 -37.17 5.13 -10.00
N ARG A 334 -37.03 4.75 -8.73
CA ARG A 334 -38.17 4.27 -7.92
C ARG A 334 -39.19 5.38 -7.71
N GLU A 335 -38.75 6.58 -7.37
CA GLU A 335 -39.65 7.74 -7.21
C GLU A 335 -40.39 8.07 -8.52
N ALA A 336 -39.68 8.06 -9.65
CA ALA A 336 -40.29 8.26 -10.96
C ALA A 336 -41.29 7.15 -11.33
N GLN A 337 -40.99 5.89 -10.98
CA GLN A 337 -41.91 4.77 -11.19
C GLN A 337 -43.19 4.92 -10.37
N GLU A 338 -43.08 5.29 -9.09
CA GLU A 338 -44.23 5.53 -8.22
C GLU A 338 -45.10 6.69 -8.75
N ALA A 339 -44.47 7.80 -9.15
CA ALA A 339 -45.18 8.95 -9.73
C ALA A 339 -45.92 8.59 -11.04
N LEU A 340 -45.26 7.83 -11.93
CA LEU A 340 -45.89 7.34 -13.16
C LEU A 340 -47.06 6.41 -12.88
N GLU A 341 -46.94 5.52 -11.88
CA GLU A 341 -48.03 4.64 -11.49
C GLU A 341 -49.27 5.43 -11.04
N VAL A 342 -49.08 6.46 -10.21
CA VAL A 342 -50.17 7.34 -9.75
C VAL A 342 -50.85 8.03 -10.93
N ILE A 343 -50.09 8.72 -11.80
CA ILE A 343 -50.63 9.42 -12.97
C ILE A 343 -51.39 8.46 -13.90
N ALA A 344 -50.85 7.26 -14.07
CA ALA A 344 -51.44 6.31 -14.99
C ALA A 344 -52.70 5.65 -14.41
N THR A 345 -52.90 5.64 -13.09
CA THR A 345 -54.03 4.94 -12.43
C THR A 345 -55.09 5.86 -11.85
N HIS A 346 -54.79 7.14 -11.65
CA HIS A 346 -55.71 8.12 -11.07
C HIS A 346 -56.03 9.23 -12.08
N ASP A 347 -57.18 9.87 -11.90
CA ASP A 347 -57.62 11.03 -12.68
C ASP A 347 -56.95 12.30 -12.12
N SER A 348 -56.35 13.10 -13.00
CA SER A 348 -55.52 14.25 -12.61
C SER A 348 -56.31 15.42 -12.00
N LEU A 349 -57.62 15.52 -12.28
CA LEU A 349 -58.48 16.58 -11.74
C LEU A 349 -59.10 16.20 -10.40
N THR A 350 -59.58 14.97 -10.27
CA THR A 350 -60.40 14.53 -9.14
C THR A 350 -59.62 13.72 -8.11
N GLY A 351 -58.45 13.19 -8.46
CA GLY A 351 -57.64 12.32 -7.60
C GLY A 351 -58.25 10.92 -7.36
N LEU A 352 -59.42 10.63 -7.93
CA LEU A 352 -60.03 9.30 -7.91
C LEU A 352 -59.33 8.35 -8.87
N ALA A 353 -59.58 7.05 -8.73
CA ALA A 353 -59.14 6.09 -9.74
C ALA A 353 -59.68 6.49 -11.12
N ASN A 354 -58.87 6.34 -12.17
CA ASN A 354 -59.33 6.57 -13.53
C ASN A 354 -60.01 5.32 -14.09
N ARG A 355 -60.70 5.48 -15.23
CA ARG A 355 -61.35 4.38 -15.95
C ARG A 355 -60.43 3.18 -16.20
N ARG A 356 -59.14 3.38 -16.45
CA ARG A 356 -58.18 2.30 -16.69
C ARG A 356 -57.93 1.46 -15.44
N LEU A 357 -57.80 2.09 -14.27
CA LEU A 357 -57.69 1.35 -13.00
C LEU A 357 -59.00 0.62 -12.69
N PHE A 358 -60.15 1.22 -12.97
CA PHE A 358 -61.45 0.58 -12.83
C PHE A 358 -61.58 -0.69 -13.67
N GLU A 359 -61.28 -0.64 -14.97
CA GLU A 359 -61.35 -1.81 -15.85
C GLU A 359 -60.46 -2.96 -15.35
N ARG A 360 -59.25 -2.63 -14.85
CA ARG A 360 -58.36 -3.62 -14.22
C ARG A 360 -58.94 -4.21 -12.94
N ALA A 361 -59.43 -3.36 -12.04
CA ALA A 361 -60.03 -3.80 -10.77
C ALA A 361 -61.27 -4.67 -10.99
N LEU A 362 -62.08 -4.31 -11.99
CA LEU A 362 -63.31 -5.01 -12.32
C LEU A 362 -63.03 -6.46 -12.76
N VAL A 363 -62.00 -6.71 -13.58
CA VAL A 363 -61.58 -8.08 -13.94
C VAL A 363 -61.14 -8.88 -12.70
N ILE A 364 -60.39 -8.25 -11.79
CA ILE A 364 -59.90 -8.90 -10.57
C ILE A 364 -61.07 -9.28 -9.65
N GLU A 365 -61.97 -8.34 -9.41
CA GLU A 365 -63.09 -8.49 -8.47
C GLU A 365 -64.17 -9.44 -9.00
N PHE A 366 -64.38 -9.49 -10.32
CA PHE A 366 -65.22 -10.53 -10.94
C PHE A 366 -64.66 -11.93 -10.67
N GLY A 367 -63.36 -12.11 -10.87
CA GLY A 367 -62.70 -13.39 -10.59
C GLY A 367 -62.74 -13.75 -9.10
N ARG A 368 -62.62 -12.76 -8.21
CA ARG A 368 -62.71 -12.94 -6.76
C ARG A 368 -64.12 -13.36 -6.34
N GLY A 369 -65.14 -12.60 -6.76
CA GLY A 369 -66.54 -12.89 -6.45
C GLY A 369 -66.99 -14.27 -6.93
N ALA A 370 -66.54 -14.70 -8.13
CA ALA A 370 -66.85 -16.03 -8.65
C ALA A 370 -66.24 -17.16 -7.82
N ARG A 371 -64.99 -17.01 -7.34
CA ARG A 371 -64.31 -18.03 -6.52
C ARG A 371 -64.85 -18.10 -5.11
N GLN A 372 -65.25 -16.95 -4.54
CA GLN A 372 -65.67 -16.84 -3.15
C GLN A 372 -67.20 -16.89 -2.99
N SER A 373 -67.94 -16.92 -4.10
CA SER A 373 -69.41 -16.77 -4.12
C SER A 373 -69.86 -15.53 -3.36
N SER A 374 -69.11 -14.43 -3.47
CA SER A 374 -69.41 -13.16 -2.80
C SER A 374 -70.05 -12.15 -3.77
N PRO A 375 -70.96 -11.30 -3.27
CA PRO A 375 -71.66 -10.34 -4.11
C PRO A 375 -70.73 -9.19 -4.54
N LEU A 376 -70.88 -8.73 -5.77
CA LEU A 376 -70.18 -7.57 -6.31
C LEU A 376 -71.21 -6.55 -6.76
N ALA A 377 -71.06 -5.30 -6.30
CA ALA A 377 -71.94 -4.20 -6.67
C ALA A 377 -71.19 -3.09 -7.40
N LEU A 378 -71.91 -2.39 -8.27
CA LEU A 378 -71.47 -1.22 -9.00
C LEU A 378 -72.52 -0.13 -8.85
N ILE A 379 -72.05 1.07 -8.52
CA ILE A 379 -72.84 2.30 -8.53
C ILE A 379 -72.32 3.16 -9.67
N MET A 380 -73.17 3.46 -10.66
CA MET A 380 -72.91 4.49 -11.66
C MET A 380 -73.49 5.81 -11.17
N VAL A 381 -72.71 6.88 -11.24
CA VAL A 381 -73.05 8.20 -10.68
C VAL A 381 -72.86 9.26 -11.76
N ASP A 382 -73.83 10.15 -11.90
CA ASP A 382 -73.76 11.26 -12.84
C ASP A 382 -74.29 12.54 -12.21
N ILE A 383 -73.59 13.64 -12.45
CA ILE A 383 -73.97 14.96 -11.94
C ILE A 383 -75.14 15.50 -12.76
N ASP A 384 -76.26 15.72 -12.09
CA ASP A 384 -77.48 16.20 -12.72
C ASP A 384 -77.28 17.59 -13.35
N TYR A 385 -77.60 17.69 -14.64
CA TYR A 385 -77.54 18.94 -15.40
C TYR A 385 -76.13 19.58 -15.43
N PHE A 386 -75.05 18.79 -15.38
CA PHE A 386 -73.68 19.33 -15.36
C PHE A 386 -73.34 20.18 -16.59
N LYS A 387 -73.80 19.79 -17.78
CA LYS A 387 -73.66 20.66 -18.97
C LYS A 387 -74.23 22.06 -18.74
N ARG A 388 -75.42 22.18 -18.15
CA ARG A 388 -76.04 23.49 -17.83
C ARG A 388 -75.25 24.24 -16.77
N TYR A 389 -74.67 23.52 -15.81
CA TYR A 389 -73.79 24.09 -14.81
C TYR A 389 -72.57 24.75 -15.49
N ASN A 390 -71.90 24.02 -16.39
CA ASN A 390 -70.78 24.55 -17.17
C ASN A 390 -71.17 25.73 -18.06
N ASP A 391 -72.32 25.65 -18.72
CA ASP A 391 -72.83 26.75 -19.57
C ASP A 391 -73.10 28.02 -18.75
N THR A 392 -73.42 27.90 -17.46
CA THR A 392 -73.76 29.01 -16.57
C THR A 392 -72.54 29.58 -15.83
N TYR A 393 -71.68 28.71 -15.29
CA TYR A 393 -70.59 29.08 -14.39
C TYR A 393 -69.19 28.97 -15.03
N GLY A 394 -69.11 28.43 -16.24
CA GLY A 394 -67.86 28.18 -16.96
C GLY A 394 -67.17 26.88 -16.54
N HIS A 395 -66.29 26.38 -17.41
CA HIS A 395 -65.61 25.10 -17.22
C HIS A 395 -64.72 25.05 -15.98
N VAL A 396 -64.08 26.16 -15.59
CA VAL A 396 -63.25 26.21 -14.36
C VAL A 396 -64.10 25.96 -13.10
N ALA A 397 -65.29 26.55 -13.03
CA ALA A 397 -66.22 26.29 -11.93
C ALA A 397 -66.77 24.85 -11.99
N GLY A 398 -66.92 24.31 -13.21
CA GLY A 398 -67.22 22.90 -13.46
C GLY A 398 -66.18 21.95 -12.89
N ASP A 399 -64.90 22.22 -13.14
CA ASP A 399 -63.78 21.44 -12.63
C ASP A 399 -63.77 21.43 -11.09
N HIS A 400 -63.99 22.59 -10.45
CA HIS A 400 -64.15 22.66 -9.00
C HIS A 400 -65.35 21.85 -8.49
N CYS A 401 -66.46 21.87 -9.20
CA CYS A 401 -67.64 21.05 -8.88
C CYS A 401 -67.31 19.55 -8.96
N LEU A 402 -66.60 19.11 -10.02
CA LEU A 402 -66.14 17.72 -10.15
C LEU A 402 -65.22 17.30 -9.00
N THR A 403 -64.28 18.15 -8.59
CA THR A 403 -63.40 17.87 -7.44
C THR A 403 -64.19 17.74 -6.13
N GLN A 404 -65.19 18.60 -5.88
CA GLN A 404 -65.99 18.53 -4.66
C GLN A 404 -66.91 17.31 -4.63
N VAL A 405 -67.50 16.94 -5.78
CA VAL A 405 -68.26 15.69 -5.91
C VAL A 405 -67.35 14.49 -5.69
N ALA A 406 -66.15 14.49 -6.27
CA ALA A 406 -65.16 13.43 -6.06
C ALA A 406 -64.77 13.26 -4.59
N GLN A 407 -64.55 14.37 -3.86
CA GLN A 407 -64.29 14.36 -2.42
C GLN A 407 -65.45 13.75 -1.64
N ALA A 408 -66.69 14.10 -2.00
CA ALA A 408 -67.89 13.52 -1.39
C ALA A 408 -67.96 11.99 -1.60
N LEU A 409 -67.64 11.50 -2.80
CA LEU A 409 -67.58 10.07 -3.10
C LEU A 409 -66.46 9.37 -2.31
N GLN A 410 -65.25 9.96 -2.29
CA GLN A 410 -64.11 9.40 -1.58
C GLN A 410 -64.35 9.30 -0.07
N ALA A 411 -64.98 10.31 0.53
CA ALA A 411 -65.32 10.31 1.96
C ALA A 411 -66.33 9.22 2.35
N CYS A 412 -67.19 8.80 1.40
CA CYS A 412 -68.13 7.69 1.60
C CYS A 412 -67.46 6.33 1.43
N CYS A 413 -66.44 6.21 0.57
CA CYS A 413 -65.71 4.97 0.31
C CYS A 413 -64.64 4.72 1.40
N GLN A 414 -65.08 4.28 2.58
CA GLN A 414 -64.19 4.11 3.74
C GLN A 414 -63.49 2.76 3.81
N ARG A 415 -63.98 1.75 3.08
CA ARG A 415 -63.34 0.42 3.05
C ARG A 415 -62.21 0.41 2.03
N GLN A 416 -61.10 -0.24 2.36
CA GLN A 416 -59.96 -0.38 1.45
C GLN A 416 -60.32 -1.10 0.13
N ALA A 417 -61.38 -1.90 0.13
CA ALA A 417 -61.87 -2.61 -1.06
C ALA A 417 -62.80 -1.76 -1.94
N ASP A 418 -63.36 -0.66 -1.43
CA ASP A 418 -64.26 0.20 -2.20
C ASP A 418 -63.43 1.10 -3.14
N LEU A 419 -63.77 1.09 -4.42
CA LEU A 419 -63.03 1.85 -5.43
C LEU A 419 -63.93 2.93 -6.03
N ALA A 420 -63.70 4.18 -5.63
CA ALA A 420 -64.29 5.35 -6.27
C ALA A 420 -63.48 5.75 -7.51
N VAL A 421 -64.18 5.99 -8.62
CA VAL A 421 -63.61 6.13 -9.96
C VAL A 421 -64.22 7.33 -10.65
N ARG A 422 -63.42 8.12 -11.36
CA ARG A 422 -63.93 8.99 -12.43
C ARG A 422 -63.98 8.19 -13.73
N TYR A 423 -65.19 7.83 -14.15
CA TYR A 423 -65.44 6.95 -15.28
C TYR A 423 -65.42 7.69 -16.61
N GLY A 424 -65.92 8.93 -16.63
CA GLY A 424 -66.04 9.79 -17.80
C GLY A 424 -65.89 11.28 -17.46
N GLY A 425 -66.41 12.15 -18.33
CA GLY A 425 -66.29 13.61 -18.17
C GLY A 425 -66.93 14.12 -16.87
N GLU A 426 -68.22 13.80 -16.68
CA GLU A 426 -69.03 14.13 -15.49
C GLU A 426 -69.58 12.88 -14.78
N GLU A 427 -69.07 11.71 -15.18
CA GLU A 427 -69.52 10.40 -14.74
C GLU A 427 -68.51 9.78 -13.77
N PHE A 428 -69.03 9.27 -12.66
CA PHE A 428 -68.28 8.56 -11.64
C PHE A 428 -68.83 7.15 -11.48
N ALA A 429 -68.00 6.26 -10.95
CA ALA A 429 -68.41 4.92 -10.58
C ALA A 429 -67.86 4.56 -9.21
N VAL A 430 -68.57 3.70 -8.49
CA VAL A 430 -68.08 3.09 -7.26
C VAL A 430 -68.21 1.58 -7.37
N LEU A 431 -67.07 0.88 -7.40
CA LEU A 431 -67.02 -0.58 -7.37
C LEU A 431 -66.97 -1.03 -5.90
N LEU A 432 -67.89 -1.90 -5.52
CA LEU A 432 -68.10 -2.33 -4.14
C LEU A 432 -68.03 -3.87 -4.05
N PRO A 433 -66.84 -4.43 -3.78
CA PRO A 433 -66.69 -5.85 -3.50
C PRO A 433 -67.42 -6.27 -2.22
N ASP A 434 -67.82 -7.54 -2.16
CA ASP A 434 -68.56 -8.16 -1.04
C ASP A 434 -69.78 -7.35 -0.58
N THR A 435 -70.48 -6.74 -1.55
CA THR A 435 -71.61 -5.84 -1.28
C THR A 435 -72.80 -6.26 -2.13
N ASP A 436 -73.93 -6.52 -1.49
CA ASP A 436 -75.19 -6.82 -2.17
C ASP A 436 -75.92 -5.55 -2.61
N ILE A 437 -77.08 -5.71 -3.25
CA ILE A 437 -77.83 -4.55 -3.76
C ILE A 437 -78.32 -3.62 -2.65
N HIS A 438 -78.62 -4.14 -1.46
CA HIS A 438 -79.07 -3.32 -0.33
C HIS A 438 -77.94 -2.45 0.21
N GLY A 439 -76.73 -3.02 0.36
CA GLY A 439 -75.54 -2.27 0.72
C GLY A 439 -75.17 -1.22 -0.33
N ALA A 440 -75.27 -1.56 -1.62
CA ALA A 440 -75.01 -0.63 -2.71
C ALA A 440 -75.98 0.56 -2.71
N VAL A 441 -77.28 0.31 -2.51
CA VAL A 441 -78.30 1.37 -2.42
C VAL A 441 -78.08 2.26 -1.20
N ALA A 442 -77.72 1.68 -0.04
CA ALA A 442 -77.42 2.45 1.16
C ALA A 442 -76.21 3.38 0.94
N MET A 443 -75.13 2.87 0.35
CA MET A 443 -73.95 3.65 -0.03
C MET A 443 -74.30 4.73 -1.06
N ALA A 444 -75.08 4.40 -2.09
CA ALA A 444 -75.51 5.36 -3.09
C ALA A 444 -76.33 6.51 -2.47
N GLU A 445 -77.20 6.20 -1.52
CA GLU A 445 -78.00 7.22 -0.83
C GLU A 445 -77.12 8.09 0.08
N GLN A 446 -76.11 7.52 0.73
CA GLN A 446 -75.09 8.28 1.47
C GLN A 446 -74.31 9.23 0.55
N ILE A 447 -73.85 8.75 -0.61
CA ILE A 447 -73.17 9.59 -1.61
C ILE A 447 -74.09 10.72 -2.07
N ARG A 448 -75.36 10.42 -2.39
CA ARG A 448 -76.35 11.40 -2.82
C ARG A 448 -76.54 12.52 -1.79
N GLN A 449 -76.73 12.14 -0.53
CA GLN A 449 -76.91 13.08 0.58
C GLN A 449 -75.63 13.87 0.85
N SER A 450 -74.46 13.23 0.78
CA SER A 450 -73.16 13.87 0.95
C SER A 450 -72.95 14.96 -0.10
N VAL A 451 -73.18 14.66 -1.39
CA VAL A 451 -73.08 15.66 -2.47
C VAL A 451 -74.04 16.82 -2.25
N MET A 452 -75.29 16.56 -1.88
CA MET A 452 -76.25 17.63 -1.56
C MET A 452 -75.79 18.48 -0.37
N ALA A 453 -75.20 17.87 0.66
CA ALA A 453 -74.72 18.56 1.86
C ALA A 453 -73.53 19.51 1.58
N HIS A 454 -72.77 19.28 0.50
CA HIS A 454 -71.75 20.24 0.05
C HIS A 454 -72.36 21.55 -0.46
N ASN A 455 -73.67 21.58 -0.73
CA ASN A 455 -74.46 22.77 -1.06
C ASN A 455 -73.84 23.64 -2.17
N ILE A 456 -73.31 22.98 -3.21
CA ILE A 456 -72.68 23.65 -4.36
C ILE A 456 -73.79 24.36 -5.16
N PRO A 457 -73.78 25.70 -5.33
CA PRO A 457 -74.89 26.42 -5.96
C PRO A 457 -75.09 26.03 -7.43
N HIS A 458 -76.33 25.69 -7.83
CA HIS A 458 -76.68 25.38 -9.22
C HIS A 458 -78.05 25.97 -9.57
N SER A 459 -78.07 27.20 -10.11
CA SER A 459 -79.31 27.89 -10.48
C SER A 459 -80.06 27.24 -11.63
N GLY A 460 -79.39 26.38 -12.41
CA GLY A 460 -80.00 25.59 -13.49
C GLY A 460 -80.61 24.26 -13.03
N SER A 461 -80.49 23.92 -11.73
CA SER A 461 -81.10 22.76 -11.08
C SER A 461 -82.34 23.18 -10.29
N ALA A 462 -83.41 22.38 -10.34
CA ALA A 462 -84.62 22.62 -9.57
C ALA A 462 -84.39 22.57 -8.05
N ALA A 463 -83.32 21.91 -7.60
CA ALA A 463 -82.93 21.85 -6.19
C ALA A 463 -82.15 23.10 -5.72
N GLY A 464 -81.75 24.00 -6.63
CA GLY A 464 -80.90 25.16 -6.33
C GLY A 464 -79.43 24.84 -6.04
N CYS A 465 -79.09 23.55 -5.92
CA CYS A 465 -77.73 23.05 -5.73
C CYS A 465 -77.42 21.88 -6.68
N VAL A 466 -76.15 21.51 -6.76
CA VAL A 466 -75.67 20.32 -7.50
C VAL A 466 -76.23 19.07 -6.85
N THR A 467 -76.82 18.21 -7.67
CA THR A 467 -77.33 16.89 -7.26
C THR A 467 -76.74 15.81 -8.16
N VAL A 468 -76.79 14.58 -7.69
CA VAL A 468 -76.36 13.40 -8.47
C VAL A 468 -77.51 12.40 -8.57
N SER A 469 -77.58 11.76 -9.72
CA SER A 469 -78.40 10.56 -9.92
C SER A 469 -77.49 9.33 -9.84
N LEU A 470 -77.98 8.24 -9.23
CA LEU A 470 -77.19 7.03 -9.01
C LEU A 470 -77.95 5.78 -9.45
N GLY A 471 -77.26 4.92 -10.20
CA GLY A 471 -77.73 3.62 -10.64
C GLY A 471 -76.96 2.50 -9.98
N CYS A 472 -77.63 1.64 -9.23
CA CYS A 472 -77.01 0.51 -8.55
C CYS A 472 -77.33 -0.80 -9.27
N TYR A 473 -76.33 -1.65 -9.45
CA TYR A 473 -76.53 -3.05 -9.83
C TYR A 473 -75.61 -3.94 -9.01
N ALA A 474 -76.13 -5.07 -8.54
CA ALA A 474 -75.38 -6.05 -7.78
C ALA A 474 -75.82 -7.47 -8.14
N PHE A 475 -74.86 -8.38 -8.15
CA PHE A 475 -75.09 -9.80 -8.35
C PHE A 475 -73.93 -10.61 -7.77
N VAL A 476 -74.07 -11.94 -7.70
CA VAL A 476 -72.95 -12.85 -7.35
C VAL A 476 -72.35 -13.38 -8.66
N PRO A 477 -71.09 -13.08 -8.99
CA PRO A 477 -70.46 -13.59 -10.21
C PRO A 477 -70.41 -15.13 -10.23
N SER A 478 -70.65 -15.71 -11.40
CA SER A 478 -70.67 -17.17 -11.67
C SER A 478 -69.49 -17.64 -12.54
N GLY A 479 -68.66 -16.71 -13.02
CA GLY A 479 -67.47 -16.98 -13.83
C GLY A 479 -67.71 -17.03 -15.35
N ARG A 480 -68.96 -16.89 -15.81
CA ARG A 480 -69.32 -16.71 -17.24
C ARG A 480 -69.94 -15.36 -17.55
N ASP A 481 -70.03 -14.49 -16.55
CA ASP A 481 -70.70 -13.20 -16.64
C ASP A 481 -69.81 -12.19 -17.37
N SER A 482 -70.46 -11.30 -18.14
CA SER A 482 -69.79 -10.22 -18.86
C SER A 482 -69.69 -8.98 -18.00
N THR A 483 -68.49 -8.41 -18.00
CA THR A 483 -68.16 -7.14 -17.35
C THR A 483 -68.91 -5.97 -17.98
N GLU A 484 -69.13 -6.03 -19.29
CA GLU A 484 -69.89 -5.04 -20.06
C GLU A 484 -71.36 -5.04 -19.63
N VAL A 485 -71.98 -6.21 -19.54
CA VAL A 485 -73.38 -6.35 -19.09
C VAL A 485 -73.56 -5.81 -17.66
N PHE A 486 -72.58 -6.00 -16.79
CA PHE A 486 -72.63 -5.46 -15.43
C PHE A 486 -72.64 -3.93 -15.39
N ILE A 487 -71.79 -3.29 -16.20
CA ILE A 487 -71.77 -1.84 -16.36
C ILE A 487 -73.08 -1.35 -16.99
N GLU A 488 -73.54 -2.01 -18.07
CA GLU A 488 -74.80 -1.67 -18.75
C GLU A 488 -76.01 -1.74 -17.82
N ARG A 489 -76.05 -2.70 -16.89
CA ARG A 489 -77.14 -2.81 -15.91
C ARG A 489 -77.09 -1.69 -14.87
N ALA A 490 -75.90 -1.33 -14.38
CA ALA A 490 -75.77 -0.19 -13.47
C ALA A 490 -76.11 1.14 -14.19
N ASP A 491 -75.72 1.29 -15.45
CA ASP A 491 -76.06 2.45 -16.29
C ASP A 491 -77.56 2.52 -16.61
N ALA A 492 -78.21 1.39 -16.89
CA ALA A 492 -79.66 1.33 -17.07
C ALA A 492 -80.42 1.77 -15.80
N ALA A 493 -79.92 1.39 -14.62
CA ALA A 493 -80.46 1.87 -13.35
C ALA A 493 -80.25 3.39 -13.20
N LEU A 494 -79.10 3.92 -13.60
CA LEU A 494 -78.81 5.36 -13.57
C LEU A 494 -79.73 6.14 -14.52
N TYR A 495 -79.97 5.60 -15.72
CA TYR A 495 -80.93 6.16 -16.67
C TYR A 495 -82.33 6.23 -16.07
N GLN A 496 -82.77 5.18 -15.36
CA GLN A 496 -84.05 5.18 -14.65
C GLN A 496 -84.11 6.26 -13.56
N ALA A 497 -83.04 6.46 -12.80
CA ALA A 497 -82.95 7.55 -11.82
C ALA A 497 -83.11 8.92 -12.48
N LYS A 498 -82.42 9.16 -13.61
CA LYS A 498 -82.53 10.41 -14.37
C LYS A 498 -83.92 10.62 -14.98
N ALA A 499 -84.53 9.57 -15.52
CA ALA A 499 -85.84 9.64 -16.17
C ALA A 499 -87.00 9.87 -15.18
N THR A 500 -86.89 9.31 -13.97
CA THR A 500 -87.96 9.40 -12.95
C THR A 500 -87.90 10.65 -12.09
N GLY A 501 -87.00 11.59 -12.39
CA GLY A 501 -86.97 12.92 -11.78
C GLY A 501 -85.63 13.35 -11.19
N ARG A 502 -84.53 12.62 -11.43
CA ARG A 502 -83.16 12.93 -10.97
C ARG A 502 -83.03 13.01 -9.44
N ASN A 503 -81.84 13.34 -8.94
CA ASN A 503 -81.50 13.43 -7.52
C ASN A 503 -82.01 12.23 -6.71
N ARG A 504 -81.72 11.02 -7.17
CA ARG A 504 -82.21 9.78 -6.56
C ARG A 504 -81.33 8.59 -6.88
N VAL A 505 -81.52 7.55 -6.09
CA VAL A 505 -80.97 6.22 -6.35
C VAL A 505 -82.03 5.37 -7.07
N SER A 506 -81.61 4.62 -8.08
CA SER A 506 -82.39 3.53 -8.68
C SER A 506 -81.54 2.28 -8.71
N ALA A 507 -82.17 1.12 -8.58
CA ALA A 507 -81.48 -0.15 -8.44
C ALA A 507 -82.08 -1.20 -9.37
N LEU A 508 -81.21 -1.97 -10.02
CA LEU A 508 -81.56 -3.22 -10.67
C LEU A 508 -80.89 -4.35 -9.90
N SER A 509 -81.58 -5.47 -9.73
CA SER A 509 -81.02 -6.69 -9.15
C SER A 509 -81.27 -7.86 -10.09
N ALA A 510 -80.30 -8.75 -10.23
CA ALA A 510 -80.57 -10.07 -10.79
C ALA A 510 -81.43 -10.84 -9.78
N GLN A 511 -82.76 -10.86 -9.96
CA GLN A 511 -83.61 -11.71 -9.13
C GLN A 511 -83.22 -13.19 -9.35
N PRO A 512 -83.03 -14.00 -8.30
CA PRO A 512 -83.18 -15.44 -8.43
C PRO A 512 -84.65 -15.72 -8.70
N LEU A 513 -84.97 -16.46 -9.76
CA LEU A 513 -86.29 -17.08 -9.92
C LEU A 513 -86.59 -17.89 -8.64
N GLN A 514 -87.51 -17.40 -7.80
CA GLN A 514 -88.09 -18.20 -6.74
C GLN A 514 -88.77 -19.41 -7.39
N ARG A 515 -88.27 -20.63 -7.11
CA ARG A 515 -89.05 -21.85 -7.31
C ARG A 515 -90.29 -21.74 -6.42
N SER A 516 -91.44 -21.57 -7.04
CA SER A 516 -92.72 -21.83 -6.40
C SER A 516 -92.84 -23.34 -6.22
N ASP A 517 -92.68 -23.82 -4.99
CA ASP A 517 -93.23 -25.10 -4.59
C ASP A 517 -94.76 -25.02 -4.67
N ARG A 518 -95.33 -25.80 -5.59
CA ARG A 518 -96.63 -26.48 -5.43
C ARG A 518 -96.80 -27.56 -6.49
#